data_AF-A0A0B2RH46-F1
#
_entry.id   AF-A0A0B2RH46-F1
#
_cell.length_a   1.000
_cell.length_b   1.000
_cell.length_c   1.000
_cell.angle_alpha   90.00
_cell.angle_beta   90.00
_cell.angle_gamma   90.00
#
_symmetry.space_group_name_H-M   'P 1'
#
loop_
_entity.id
_entity.type
_entity.pdbx_description
1 polymer ?
#
loop_
_entity_poly.entity_id
_entity_poly.type
_entity_poly.pdbx_seq_one_letter_code
_entity_poly.pdbx_strand_id
1 'polypeptide(L)' 'GDKQSDLGIINKVLRTLTLRFDHIVVAIEQGQNLEEMKIEELQGILEAQEIRLNERNSQRSVEQAMQAQ' A
#
# COMPACT_ATOMS: atom_id res chain seq x y z
N GLY A 1 22.68 -0.97 -2.92
CA GLY A 1 21.70 -2.06 -3.02
C GLY A 1 21.98 -2.78 -4.31
N ASP A 2 22.06 -4.10 -4.27
CA ASP A 2 22.10 -4.89 -5.48
C ASP A 2 20.65 -5.01 -5.99
N LYS A 3 20.38 -4.56 -7.21
CA LYS A 3 19.00 -4.49 -7.75
C LYS A 3 18.27 -5.85 -7.68
N GLN A 4 19.03 -6.93 -7.77
CA GLN A 4 18.51 -8.30 -7.68
C GLN A 4 18.06 -8.65 -6.25
N SER A 5 18.68 -8.06 -5.22
CA SER A 5 18.25 -8.22 -3.83
C SER A 5 16.96 -7.43 -3.55
N ASP A 6 16.82 -6.24 -4.13
CA ASP A 6 15.68 -5.36 -3.91
C ASP A 6 14.38 -5.96 -4.48
N LEU A 7 14.44 -6.51 -5.70
CA LEU A 7 13.31 -7.22 -6.32
C LEU A 7 12.82 -8.40 -5.47
N GLY A 8 13.75 -9.16 -4.88
CA GLY A 8 13.43 -10.30 -4.03
C GLY A 8 12.71 -9.88 -2.73
N ILE A 9 13.11 -8.74 -2.16
CA ILE A 9 12.47 -8.15 -0.98
C ILE A 9 11.07 -7.65 -1.35
N ILE A 10 10.94 -6.90 -2.45
CA ILE A 10 9.65 -6.36 -2.94
C ILE A 10 8.65 -7.49 -3.16
N ASN A 11 9.03 -8.55 -3.87
CA ASN A 11 8.17 -9.71 -4.10
C ASN A 11 7.74 -10.39 -2.80
N LYS A 12 8.67 -10.52 -1.83
CA LYS A 12 8.36 -11.11 -0.53
C LYS A 12 7.37 -10.25 0.26
N VAL A 13 7.50 -8.92 0.19
CA VAL A 13 6.58 -7.97 0.83
C VAL A 13 5.20 -8.03 0.17
N LEU A 14 5.12 -7.93 -1.15
CA LEU A 14 3.85 -8.04 -1.90
C LEU A 14 3.13 -9.36 -1.64
N ARG A 15 3.88 -10.47 -1.56
CA ARG A 15 3.32 -11.79 -1.20
C ARG A 15 2.83 -11.88 0.25
N THR A 16 3.41 -11.10 1.17
CA THR A 16 3.05 -11.11 2.60
C THR A 16 1.93 -10.11 2.92
N LEU A 17 1.77 -9.06 2.10
CA LEU A 17 0.64 -8.14 2.14
C LEU A 17 -0.64 -8.94 1.87
N THR A 18 -1.34 -9.28 2.96
CA THR A 18 -2.58 -10.05 2.97
C THR A 18 -3.69 -9.39 2.14
N LEU A 19 -4.72 -10.17 1.76
CA LEU A 19 -5.93 -9.79 0.98
C LEU A 19 -6.55 -8.42 1.29
N ARG A 20 -6.28 -7.84 2.47
CA ARG A 20 -6.69 -6.48 2.84
C ARG A 20 -6.10 -5.40 1.91
N PHE A 21 -4.97 -5.69 1.30
CA PHE A 21 -4.24 -4.80 0.39
C PHE A 21 -4.17 -5.34 -1.04
N ASP A 22 -5.01 -6.31 -1.40
CA ASP A 22 -5.06 -6.95 -2.72
C ASP A 22 -5.14 -5.90 -3.86
N HIS A 23 -6.02 -4.89 -3.68
CA HIS A 23 -6.15 -3.77 -4.61
C HIS A 23 -4.87 -2.93 -4.78
N ILE A 24 -4.02 -2.85 -3.75
CA ILE A 24 -2.75 -2.12 -3.80
C ILE A 24 -1.72 -2.96 -4.55
N VAL A 25 -1.63 -4.26 -4.25
CA VAL A 25 -0.72 -5.18 -4.94
C VAL A 25 -0.99 -5.16 -6.44
N VAL A 26 -2.25 -5.28 -6.84
CA VAL A 26 -2.65 -5.19 -8.27
C VAL A 26 -2.27 -3.83 -8.88
N ALA A 27 -2.48 -2.72 -8.17
CA ALA A 27 -2.12 -1.41 -8.69
C ALA A 27 -0.60 -1.23 -8.88
N ILE A 28 0.21 -1.80 -7.98
CA ILE A 28 1.68 -1.78 -8.08
C ILE A 28 2.13 -2.65 -9.26
N GLU A 29 1.61 -3.88 -9.37
CA GLU A 29 1.96 -4.82 -10.44
C GLU A 29 1.56 -4.31 -11.84
N GLN A 30 0.44 -3.58 -11.94
CA GLN A 30 -0.03 -3.02 -13.21
C GLN A 30 0.59 -1.65 -13.52
N GLY A 31 0.97 -0.88 -12.50
CA GLY A 31 1.37 0.51 -12.63
C GLY A 31 2.88 0.74 -12.71
N GLN A 32 3.71 -0.18 -12.21
CA GLN A 32 5.16 0.01 -12.15
C GLN A 32 5.95 -1.26 -12.49
N ASN A 33 7.19 -1.06 -12.94
CA ASN A 33 8.11 -2.14 -13.25
C ASN A 33 8.86 -2.58 -11.97
N LEU A 34 8.53 -3.76 -11.43
CA LEU A 34 9.11 -4.24 -10.16
C LEU A 34 10.64 -4.42 -10.21
N GLU A 35 11.20 -4.70 -11.39
CA GLU A 35 12.65 -4.88 -11.59
C GLU A 35 13.45 -3.57 -11.45
N GLU A 36 12.80 -2.43 -11.68
CA GLU A 36 13.42 -1.10 -11.55
C GLU A 36 12.99 -0.35 -10.29
N MET A 37 11.97 -0.89 -9.59
CA MET A 37 11.41 -0.31 -8.39
C MET A 37 12.39 -0.40 -7.22
N LYS A 38 12.53 0.69 -6.47
CA LYS A 38 13.30 0.71 -5.23
C LYS A 38 12.44 0.36 -4.03
N ILE A 39 13.06 -0.20 -2.99
CA ILE A 39 12.39 -0.49 -1.71
C ILE A 39 11.76 0.77 -1.10
N GLU A 40 12.44 1.91 -1.22
CA GLU A 40 11.97 3.21 -0.71
C GLU A 40 10.65 3.64 -1.38
N GLU A 41 10.49 3.38 -2.68
CA GLU A 41 9.25 3.68 -3.41
C GLU A 41 8.10 2.78 -2.95
N LEU A 42 8.38 1.47 -2.77
CA LEU A 42 7.39 0.54 -2.24
C LEU A 42 6.94 0.97 -0.82
N GLN A 43 7.87 1.34 0.04
CA GLN A 43 7.56 1.83 1.38
C GLN A 43 6.68 3.08 1.34
N GLY A 44 7.03 4.07 0.52
CA GLY A 44 6.24 5.30 0.40
C GLY A 44 4.80 5.05 -0.08
N ILE A 45 4.60 4.12 -1.01
CA ILE A 45 3.25 3.72 -1.45
C ILE A 45 2.47 3.09 -0.30
N LEU A 46 3.08 2.17 0.45
CA LEU A 46 2.42 1.48 1.56
C LEU A 46 2.06 2.46 2.68
N GLU A 47 2.97 3.36 3.06
CA GLU A 47 2.70 4.41 4.06
C GLU A 47 1.57 5.34 3.62
N ALA A 48 1.59 5.83 2.37
CA ALA A 48 0.54 6.69 1.84
C ALA A 48 -0.83 5.99 1.84
N GLN A 49 -0.87 4.69 1.57
CA GLN A 49 -2.11 3.90 1.62
C GLN A 49 -2.59 3.68 3.06
N GLU A 50 -1.69 3.45 4.01
CA GLU A 50 -2.04 3.34 5.43
C GLU A 50 -2.60 4.66 5.96
N ILE A 51 -1.95 5.79 5.67
CA ILE A 51 -2.41 7.13 6.03
C ILE A 51 -3.81 7.37 5.46
N ARG A 52 -4.00 7.16 4.16
CA ARG A 52 -5.31 7.34 3.50
C ARG A 52 -6.39 6.40 4.04
N LEU A 53 -6.03 5.19 4.44
CA LEU A 53 -6.96 4.25 5.06
C LEU A 53 -7.35 4.73 6.46
N ASN A 54 -6.39 5.21 7.23
CA ASN A 54 -6.60 5.74 8.57
C ASN A 54 -7.45 7.03 8.54
N GLU A 55 -7.15 7.96 7.64
CA GLU A 55 -7.93 9.17 7.41
C GLU A 55 -9.38 8.84 7.04
N ARG A 56 -9.61 7.91 6.11
CA ARG A 56 -10.97 7.48 5.75
C ARG A 56 -11.73 6.82 6.89
N ASN A 57 -11.06 6.06 7.76
CA ASN A 57 -11.71 5.47 8.95
C ASN A 57 -12.02 6.54 10.01
N SER A 58 -11.17 7.56 10.14
CA SER A 58 -11.41 8.70 11.02
C SER A 58 -12.57 9.57 10.50
N GLN A 59 -12.63 9.80 9.18
CA GLN A 59 -13.70 10.56 8.52
C GLN A 59 -15.06 9.84 8.64
N ARG A 60 -15.08 8.51 8.42
CA ARG A 60 -16.30 7.69 8.58
C ARG A 60 -16.85 7.73 10.00
N SER A 61 -15.99 7.79 11.01
CA SER A 61 -16.44 7.94 12.41
C SER A 61 -17.14 9.27 12.67
N VAL A 62 -16.71 10.35 12.02
CA VAL A 62 -17.34 11.68 12.15
C VAL A 62 -18.64 11.75 11.36
N GLU A 63 -18.68 11.24 10.12
CA GLU A 63 -19.89 11.25 9.29
C GLU A 63 -21.02 10.38 9.88
N GLN A 64 -20.70 9.22 10.48
CA GLN A 64 -21.72 8.39 11.14
C GLN A 64 -22.30 9.05 12.41
N ALA A 65 -21.52 9.85 13.14
CA ALA A 65 -22.03 10.62 14.27
C ALA A 65 -22.93 11.78 13.82
N MET A 66 -22.65 12.37 12.65
CA MET A 66 -23.38 13.53 12.13
C MET A 66 -24.71 13.16 11.46
N GLN A 67 -24.87 11.92 10.98
CA GLN A 67 -26.14 11.41 10.44
C GLN A 67 -27.10 10.84 11.50
N ALA A 68 -26.71 10.82 12.77
CA ALA A 68 -27.51 10.31 13.87
C ALA A 68 -28.31 11.38 14.64
N GLN A 69 -28.44 12.61 14.10
CA GLN A 69 -29.12 13.74 14.75
C GLN A 69 -30.31 14.26 13.94
#